data_AF-A0A958KHV1-F1
#
_entry.id   AF-A0A958KHV1-F1
#
_cell.length_a   1.000
_cell.length_b   1.000
_cell.length_c   1.000
_cell.angle_alpha   90.00
_cell.angle_beta   90.00
_cell.angle_gamma   90.00
#
_symmetry.space_group_name_H-M   'P 1'
#
loop_
_entity.id
_entity.type
_entity.pdbx_description
1 polymer ?
#
loop_
_entity_poly.entity_id
_entity_poly.type
_entity_poly.pdbx_seq_one_letter_code
_entity_poly.pdbx_strand_id
1 'polypeptide(L)'
;MISYRSVFRYFAWNRAKVRRIARSLSQLAMLLSLALMCISTPSLATTETTSNSYLGLGLLSLVRPQKPWSGYWSLSLGGRYEESGLDHVTATYLRASALVRYQLANHLKIQMQALAKANSSQAQYSLSEEPEDKISFQEFVVSYDLFPYTELQAGAVSQEYLETPILISESLAFPGARLSYSRLFRDWRFDYQIQKVIPTSQSTTADLSEQEGIPSLFTQKIKGTYNWNADTRVGFSWLGYQFDGLPSQVAFNSGLRGNTTNGQSYPATQFIDGFNGGVIALDAATALNDKLSLELGGFWIRNGSAPEKSNQGQQLHLASSYRIQSYRIRPSVTWFVVESDVTPAYYASGGFGHNDRYGQQWDLEVEFVELGFKLASSYVKSDLINPDSVRDDLEGFSVMLETLDVHF
;
A
#
# COMPACT_ATOMS: atom_id res chain seq x y z
N MET A 1 33.60 19.27 20.75
CA MET A 1 32.39 19.59 21.54
C MET A 1 31.47 20.47 20.72
N ILE A 2 30.48 19.87 20.04
CA ILE A 2 29.45 20.62 19.33
C ILE A 2 28.44 21.12 20.38
N SER A 3 28.24 22.42 20.43
CA SER A 3 27.41 23.10 21.43
C SER A 3 25.94 22.68 21.28
N TYR A 4 25.33 22.11 22.33
CA TYR A 4 23.90 21.75 22.42
C TYR A 4 22.93 22.90 22.02
N ARG A 5 23.41 24.16 21.97
CA ARG A 5 22.61 25.31 21.53
C ARG A 5 22.37 25.38 20.02
N SER A 6 23.20 24.75 19.18
CA SER A 6 22.98 24.75 17.72
C SER A 6 21.88 23.77 17.30
N VAL A 7 21.79 22.62 17.96
CA VAL A 7 20.77 21.58 17.70
C VAL A 7 19.37 22.08 18.03
N PHE A 8 19.18 22.75 19.17
CA PHE A 8 17.87 23.32 19.54
C PHE A 8 17.38 24.43 18.60
N ARG A 9 18.28 25.23 18.02
CA ARG A 9 17.92 26.26 17.03
C ARG A 9 17.49 25.63 15.70
N TYR A 10 18.10 24.51 15.30
CA TYR A 10 17.71 23.78 14.10
C TYR A 10 16.31 23.16 14.22
N PHE A 11 16.00 22.54 15.38
CA PHE A 11 14.67 21.98 15.65
C PHE A 11 13.56 23.05 15.73
N ALA A 12 13.83 24.20 16.34
CA ALA A 12 12.85 25.30 16.42
C ALA A 12 12.58 25.92 15.03
N TRP A 13 13.61 26.02 14.19
CA TRP A 13 13.50 26.55 12.82
C TRP A 13 12.68 25.63 11.91
N ASN A 14 12.88 24.30 12.00
CA ASN A 14 12.10 23.34 11.22
C ASN A 14 10.62 23.26 11.65
N ARG A 15 10.30 23.35 12.96
CA ARG A 15 8.89 23.41 13.41
C ARG A 15 8.15 24.63 12.87
N ALA A 16 8.81 25.79 12.75
CA ALA A 16 8.21 26.98 12.19
C ALA A 16 7.95 26.85 10.67
N LYS A 17 8.86 26.19 9.94
CA LYS A 17 8.74 25.92 8.51
C LYS A 17 7.60 24.93 8.22
N VAL A 18 7.53 23.84 8.98
CA VAL A 18 6.44 22.84 8.89
C VAL A 18 5.08 23.48 9.22
N ARG A 19 4.98 24.30 10.27
CA ARG A 19 3.72 25.03 10.58
C ARG A 19 3.32 26.04 9.51
N ARG A 20 4.29 26.66 8.83
CA ARG A 20 4.02 27.60 7.73
C ARG A 20 3.51 26.85 6.51
N ILE A 21 4.06 25.67 6.19
CA ILE A 21 3.59 24.78 5.11
C ILE A 21 2.18 24.25 5.43
N ALA A 22 1.94 23.80 6.66
CA ALA A 22 0.61 23.34 7.08
C ALA A 22 -0.46 24.46 6.99
N ARG A 23 -0.11 25.70 7.34
CA ARG A 23 -1.01 26.87 7.19
C ARG A 23 -1.29 27.21 5.73
N SER A 24 -0.27 27.19 4.86
CA SER A 24 -0.48 27.43 3.42
C SER A 24 -1.34 26.34 2.78
N LEU A 25 -1.18 25.08 3.19
CA LEU A 25 -2.02 23.97 2.71
C LEU A 25 -3.47 24.09 3.20
N SER A 26 -3.69 24.53 4.45
CA SER A 26 -5.05 24.78 4.96
C SER A 26 -5.75 25.92 4.20
N GLN A 27 -5.00 26.96 3.80
CA GLN A 27 -5.53 28.07 3.00
C GLN A 27 -5.82 27.63 1.55
N LEU A 28 -5.00 26.74 0.98
CA LEU A 28 -5.18 26.20 -0.36
C LEU A 28 -6.38 25.24 -0.43
N ALA A 29 -6.60 24.42 0.60
CA ALA A 29 -7.79 23.59 0.78
C ALA A 29 -9.08 24.43 0.96
N MET A 30 -8.98 25.58 1.63
CA MET A 30 -10.09 26.52 1.79
C MET A 30 -10.42 27.26 0.48
N LEU A 31 -9.41 27.58 -0.34
CA LEU A 31 -9.60 28.16 -1.67
C LEU A 31 -10.17 27.14 -2.67
N LEU A 32 -9.76 25.87 -2.59
CA LEU A 32 -10.33 24.79 -3.42
C LEU A 32 -11.81 24.53 -3.09
N SER A 33 -12.19 24.56 -1.81
CA SER A 33 -13.58 24.39 -1.40
C SER A 33 -14.48 25.57 -1.80
N LEU A 34 -13.94 26.79 -1.85
CA LEU A 34 -14.63 27.97 -2.41
C LEU A 34 -14.76 27.92 -3.94
N ALA A 35 -13.76 27.38 -4.65
CA ALA A 35 -13.84 27.18 -6.10
C ALA A 35 -14.86 26.10 -6.50
N LEU A 36 -15.02 25.06 -5.68
CA LEU A 36 -16.00 23.98 -5.88
C LEU A 36 -17.45 24.38 -5.60
N MET A 37 -17.70 25.47 -4.88
CA MET A 37 -19.07 25.98 -4.64
C MET A 37 -19.66 26.76 -5.83
N CYS A 38 -18.88 27.09 -6.86
CA CYS A 38 -19.35 27.91 -7.99
C CYS A 38 -19.88 27.11 -9.19
N ILE A 39 -19.94 25.77 -9.13
CA ILE A 39 -20.39 24.94 -10.25
C ILE A 39 -21.49 24.00 -9.75
N SER A 40 -22.74 24.46 -9.79
CA SER A 40 -23.90 23.58 -9.66
C SER A 40 -24.97 23.99 -10.67
N THR A 41 -25.13 23.15 -11.70
CA THR A 41 -26.36 23.08 -12.49
C THR A 41 -26.85 21.64 -12.43
N PRO A 42 -28.11 21.38 -12.05
CA PRO A 42 -28.64 20.02 -12.04
C PRO A 42 -29.11 19.61 -13.42
N SER A 43 -28.66 18.45 -13.91
CA SER A 43 -29.33 17.74 -15.01
C SER A 43 -30.06 16.53 -14.42
N LEU A 44 -31.39 16.52 -14.56
CA LEU A 44 -32.23 15.37 -14.26
C LEU A 44 -31.93 14.23 -15.25
N ALA A 45 -31.76 13.02 -14.72
CA ALA A 45 -31.89 11.79 -15.50
C ALA A 45 -32.81 10.81 -14.76
N THR A 46 -33.74 10.26 -15.54
CA THR A 46 -34.84 9.37 -15.16
C THR A 46 -34.34 7.93 -14.97
N THR A 47 -34.69 7.32 -13.85
CA THR A 47 -34.49 5.89 -13.58
C THR A 47 -35.66 5.06 -14.11
N GLU A 48 -35.39 4.12 -15.01
CA GLU A 48 -36.28 2.98 -15.26
C GLU A 48 -36.03 1.90 -14.22
N THR A 49 -37.13 1.40 -13.65
CA THR A 49 -37.16 0.39 -12.60
C THR A 49 -37.76 -0.87 -13.22
N THR A 50 -36.99 -1.95 -13.32
CA THR A 50 -37.56 -3.28 -13.59
C THR A 50 -37.19 -4.20 -12.45
N SER A 51 -38.15 -4.38 -11.54
CA SER A 51 -38.22 -5.46 -10.58
C SER A 51 -38.62 -6.75 -11.29
N ASN A 52 -37.84 -7.82 -11.11
CA ASN A 52 -38.33 -9.17 -11.33
C ASN A 52 -37.98 -10.02 -10.12
N SER A 53 -39.03 -10.31 -9.34
CA SER A 53 -39.04 -11.28 -8.26
C SER A 53 -39.32 -12.66 -8.85
N TYR A 54 -38.40 -13.61 -8.67
CA TYR A 54 -38.70 -15.04 -8.85
C TYR A 54 -38.10 -15.84 -7.70
N LEU A 55 -38.96 -16.15 -6.71
CA LEU A 55 -38.77 -17.29 -5.82
C LEU A 55 -39.18 -18.54 -6.59
N GLY A 56 -38.20 -19.22 -7.16
CA GLY A 56 -38.36 -20.52 -7.79
C GLY A 56 -37.34 -21.49 -7.20
N LEU A 57 -37.80 -22.37 -6.31
CA LEU A 57 -37.10 -23.61 -5.94
C LEU A 57 -37.11 -24.54 -7.15
N GLY A 58 -36.17 -24.30 -8.07
CA GLY A 58 -35.95 -25.08 -9.28
C GLY A 58 -34.65 -25.86 -9.19
N LEU A 59 -34.76 -27.16 -9.44
CA LEU A 59 -33.71 -28.13 -9.75
C LEU A 59 -32.35 -27.52 -10.12
N LEU A 60 -31.29 -28.05 -9.50
CA LEU A 60 -29.87 -27.83 -9.81
C LEU A 60 -29.58 -28.14 -11.28
N SER A 61 -29.99 -27.24 -12.17
CA SER A 61 -29.48 -27.19 -13.52
C SER A 61 -28.00 -26.85 -13.39
N LEU A 62 -27.16 -27.76 -13.88
CA LEU A 62 -25.74 -27.53 -14.08
C LEU A 62 -25.60 -26.42 -15.13
N VAL A 63 -25.81 -25.17 -14.72
CA VAL A 63 -25.43 -23.99 -15.48
C VAL A 63 -23.93 -24.14 -15.67
N ARG A 64 -23.51 -24.51 -16.88
CA ARG A 64 -22.09 -24.55 -17.23
C ARG A 64 -21.54 -23.14 -16.98
N PRO A 65 -20.53 -22.98 -16.11
CA PRO A 65 -19.98 -21.66 -15.87
C PRO A 65 -19.53 -21.05 -17.20
N GLN A 66 -19.92 -19.79 -17.44
CA GLN A 66 -19.26 -18.96 -18.45
C GLN A 66 -17.76 -18.98 -18.14
N LYS A 67 -16.92 -19.16 -19.17
CA LYS A 67 -15.45 -19.33 -19.14
C LYS A 67 -14.87 -19.51 -17.72
N PRO A 68 -14.58 -20.74 -17.27
CA PRO A 68 -14.21 -21.01 -15.88
C PRO A 68 -12.87 -20.40 -15.46
N TRP A 69 -12.08 -19.91 -16.42
CA TRP A 69 -10.80 -19.24 -16.20
C TRP A 69 -10.91 -17.78 -16.63
N SER A 70 -10.31 -16.91 -15.83
CA SER A 70 -9.96 -15.54 -16.23
C SER A 70 -8.64 -15.17 -15.58
N GLY A 71 -7.91 -14.25 -16.18
CA GLY A 71 -6.66 -13.81 -15.59
C GLY A 71 -6.02 -12.68 -16.36
N TYR A 72 -4.84 -12.31 -15.90
CA TYR A 72 -3.91 -11.48 -16.64
C TYR A 72 -2.48 -11.83 -16.26
N TRP A 73 -1.55 -11.39 -17.09
CA TRP A 73 -0.13 -11.41 -16.76
C TRP A 73 0.52 -10.10 -17.17
N SER A 74 1.63 -9.80 -16.52
CA SER A 74 2.49 -8.66 -16.86
C SER A 74 3.96 -9.04 -16.74
N LEU A 75 4.79 -8.45 -17.60
CA LEU A 75 6.24 -8.55 -17.58
C LEU A 75 6.82 -7.16 -17.39
N SER A 76 7.83 -7.04 -16.53
CA SER A 76 8.54 -5.80 -16.28
C SER A 76 10.05 -6.04 -16.25
N LEU A 77 10.79 -5.09 -16.81
CA LEU A 77 12.25 -5.04 -16.79
C LEU A 77 12.65 -3.66 -16.29
N GLY A 78 13.53 -3.59 -15.31
CA GLY A 78 13.93 -2.31 -14.73
C GLY A 78 15.31 -2.32 -14.12
N GLY A 79 15.73 -1.13 -13.72
CA GLY A 79 16.93 -0.88 -12.93
C GLY A 79 16.60 0.02 -11.76
N ARG A 80 17.28 -0.19 -10.63
CA ARG A 80 17.25 0.66 -9.45
C ARG A 80 18.65 0.99 -8.97
N TYR A 81 18.82 2.20 -8.48
CA TYR A 81 19.96 2.69 -7.74
C TYR A 81 19.46 3.19 -6.39
N GLU A 82 20.16 2.85 -5.32
CA GLU A 82 19.85 3.28 -3.96
C GLU A 82 21.15 3.59 -3.23
N GLU A 83 21.16 4.69 -2.48
CA GLU A 83 22.26 5.13 -1.63
C GLU A 83 21.71 5.42 -0.24
N SER A 84 22.33 4.83 0.77
CA SER A 84 22.06 5.08 2.19
C SER A 84 23.38 5.18 2.94
N GLY A 85 24.04 6.34 2.79
CA GLY A 85 25.31 6.68 3.43
C GLY A 85 26.46 5.77 3.00
N LEU A 86 26.76 4.74 3.80
CA LEU A 86 27.82 3.77 3.46
C LEU A 86 27.33 2.61 2.56
N ASP A 87 26.03 2.44 2.38
CA ASP A 87 25.49 1.42 1.47
C ASP A 87 25.11 2.03 0.12
N HIS A 88 25.45 1.31 -0.94
CA HIS A 88 25.04 1.62 -2.30
C HIS A 88 24.58 0.32 -2.96
N VAL A 89 23.36 0.34 -3.49
CA VAL A 89 22.78 -0.78 -4.22
C VAL A 89 22.50 -0.34 -5.64
N THR A 90 23.09 -1.04 -6.60
CA THR A 90 22.67 -0.99 -8.00
C THR A 90 22.11 -2.34 -8.37
N ALA A 91 20.90 -2.38 -8.92
CA ALA A 91 20.28 -3.62 -9.32
C ALA A 91 19.49 -3.49 -10.61
N THR A 92 19.48 -4.54 -11.40
CA THR A 92 18.55 -4.73 -12.52
C THR A 92 17.64 -5.89 -12.18
N TYR A 93 16.37 -5.80 -12.58
CA TYR A 93 15.39 -6.83 -12.27
C TYR A 93 14.46 -7.10 -13.45
N LEU A 94 14.13 -8.38 -13.62
CA LEU A 94 13.05 -8.89 -14.44
C LEU A 94 11.96 -9.39 -13.49
N ARG A 95 10.74 -8.90 -13.67
CA ARG A 95 9.57 -9.32 -12.90
C ARG A 95 8.48 -9.81 -13.82
N ALA A 96 8.01 -11.04 -13.58
CA ALA A 96 6.83 -11.59 -14.23
C ALA A 96 5.74 -11.80 -13.18
N SER A 97 4.54 -11.29 -13.43
CA SER A 97 3.38 -11.48 -12.57
C SER A 97 2.26 -12.14 -13.34
N ALA A 98 1.50 -13.02 -12.67
CA ALA A 98 0.35 -13.67 -13.25
C ALA A 98 -0.75 -13.80 -12.20
N LEU A 99 -1.95 -13.33 -12.52
CA LEU A 99 -3.15 -13.54 -11.74
C LEU A 99 -4.08 -14.50 -12.49
N VAL A 100 -4.50 -15.56 -11.82
CA VAL A 100 -5.39 -16.59 -12.34
C VAL A 100 -6.56 -16.74 -11.39
N ARG A 101 -7.77 -16.65 -11.95
CA ARG A 101 -9.04 -16.93 -11.26
C ARG A 101 -9.72 -18.12 -11.91
N TYR A 102 -10.09 -19.08 -11.09
CA TYR A 102 -10.81 -20.27 -11.50
C TYR A 102 -12.13 -20.40 -10.75
N GLN A 103 -13.25 -20.42 -11.49
CA GLN A 103 -14.59 -20.64 -10.94
C GLN A 103 -14.87 -22.15 -10.88
N LEU A 104 -14.67 -22.75 -9.71
CA LEU A 104 -14.85 -24.19 -9.50
C LEU A 104 -16.36 -24.56 -9.42
N ALA A 105 -17.16 -23.73 -8.76
CA ALA A 105 -18.63 -23.84 -8.68
C ALA A 105 -19.24 -22.45 -8.47
N ASN A 106 -20.56 -22.26 -8.58
CA ASN A 106 -21.21 -20.93 -8.53
C ASN A 106 -20.81 -20.05 -7.32
N HIS A 107 -20.47 -20.65 -6.19
CA HIS A 107 -20.09 -19.95 -4.95
C HIS A 107 -18.66 -20.25 -4.52
N LEU A 108 -17.86 -20.95 -5.33
CA LEU A 108 -16.52 -21.41 -4.95
C LEU A 108 -15.52 -21.05 -6.05
N LYS A 109 -14.51 -20.24 -5.67
CA LYS A 109 -13.48 -19.72 -6.56
C LYS A 109 -12.11 -20.05 -6.00
N ILE A 110 -11.13 -20.20 -6.89
CA ILE A 110 -9.72 -20.24 -6.56
C ILE A 110 -9.07 -19.02 -7.20
N GLN A 111 -8.32 -18.24 -6.43
CA GLN A 111 -7.54 -17.11 -6.93
C GLN A 111 -6.08 -17.34 -6.58
N MET A 112 -5.21 -17.17 -7.57
CA MET A 112 -3.76 -17.29 -7.42
C MET A 112 -3.10 -16.09 -8.09
N GLN A 113 -2.19 -15.45 -7.39
CA GLN A 113 -1.32 -14.39 -7.91
C GLN A 113 0.13 -14.78 -7.64
N ALA A 114 0.86 -15.09 -8.71
CA ALA A 114 2.26 -15.47 -8.65
C ALA A 114 3.15 -14.32 -9.14
N LEU A 115 4.31 -14.18 -8.50
CA LEU A 115 5.32 -13.18 -8.80
C LEU A 115 6.69 -13.85 -8.86
N ALA A 116 7.27 -13.90 -10.05
CA ALA A 116 8.65 -14.30 -10.27
C ALA A 116 9.53 -13.06 -10.44
N LYS A 117 10.63 -12.99 -9.69
CA LYS A 117 11.66 -11.96 -9.78
C LYS A 117 12.99 -12.64 -10.08
N ALA A 118 13.69 -12.12 -11.07
CA ALA A 118 15.10 -12.42 -11.32
C ALA A 118 15.88 -11.11 -11.26
N ASN A 119 16.93 -11.05 -10.46
CA ASN A 119 17.66 -9.85 -10.15
C ASN A 119 19.16 -10.07 -10.36
N SER A 120 19.84 -9.01 -10.75
CA SER A 120 21.29 -8.91 -10.69
C SER A 120 21.62 -7.63 -9.95
N SER A 121 22.34 -7.74 -8.84
CA SER A 121 22.62 -6.62 -7.95
C SER A 121 24.09 -6.59 -7.52
N GLN A 122 24.54 -5.38 -7.18
CA GLN A 122 25.80 -5.12 -6.50
C GLN A 122 25.48 -4.25 -5.28
N ALA A 123 25.81 -4.75 -4.09
CA ALA A 123 25.68 -4.04 -2.81
C ALA A 123 27.03 -4.03 -2.09
N GLN A 124 27.34 -2.94 -1.38
CA GLN A 124 28.60 -2.84 -0.61
C GLN A 124 28.40 -3.29 0.84
N TYR A 125 27.28 -2.92 1.47
CA TYR A 125 26.96 -3.23 2.87
C TYR A 125 25.45 -3.43 3.04
N SER A 126 24.96 -4.65 2.85
CA SER A 126 23.51 -4.89 2.84
C SER A 126 22.86 -4.76 4.23
N LEU A 127 22.43 -3.56 4.58
CA LEU A 127 21.32 -3.33 5.51
C LEU A 127 19.98 -3.18 4.77
N SER A 128 20.05 -2.87 3.48
CA SER A 128 18.93 -2.81 2.55
C SER A 128 18.42 -4.22 2.20
N GLU A 129 17.18 -4.33 1.70
CA GLU A 129 16.67 -5.62 1.20
C GLU A 129 17.40 -5.99 -0.11
N GLU A 130 18.28 -7.00 -0.03
CA GLU A 130 18.96 -7.53 -1.21
C GLU A 130 17.91 -8.02 -2.23
N PRO A 131 18.06 -7.65 -3.51
CA PRO A 131 17.25 -8.22 -4.58
C PRO A 131 17.47 -9.74 -4.67
N GLU A 132 16.55 -10.53 -4.14
CA GLU A 132 16.62 -11.99 -4.22
C GLU A 132 15.88 -12.53 -5.46
N ASP A 133 16.52 -13.48 -6.14
CA ASP A 133 15.85 -14.33 -7.13
C ASP A 133 14.80 -15.19 -6.43
N LYS A 134 13.53 -14.96 -6.78
CA LYS A 134 12.43 -15.53 -6.01
C LYS A 134 11.18 -15.70 -6.84
N ILE A 135 10.54 -16.86 -6.65
CA ILE A 135 9.15 -17.07 -7.02
C ILE A 135 8.35 -17.00 -5.71
N SER A 136 7.37 -16.11 -5.67
CA SER A 136 6.52 -15.86 -4.52
C SER A 136 5.05 -15.85 -4.93
N PHE A 137 4.17 -16.25 -4.02
CA PHE A 137 2.73 -16.09 -4.19
C PHE A 137 2.30 -14.84 -3.44
N GLN A 138 1.81 -13.85 -4.17
CA GLN A 138 1.20 -12.66 -3.58
C GLN A 138 -0.24 -12.94 -3.13
N GLU A 139 -0.86 -13.97 -3.70
CA GLU A 139 -2.12 -14.51 -3.21
C GLU A 139 -2.29 -15.97 -3.64
N PHE A 140 -2.83 -16.79 -2.75
CA PHE A 140 -3.35 -18.11 -3.08
C PHE A 140 -4.51 -18.41 -2.14
N VAL A 141 -5.74 -18.18 -2.60
CA VAL A 141 -6.93 -18.28 -1.76
C VAL A 141 -8.02 -19.12 -2.42
N VAL A 142 -8.75 -19.84 -1.57
CA VAL A 142 -10.06 -20.38 -1.90
C VAL A 142 -11.10 -19.41 -1.36
N SER A 143 -12.01 -18.96 -2.22
CA SER A 143 -13.04 -17.98 -1.90
C SER A 143 -14.42 -18.63 -1.97
N TYR A 144 -15.24 -18.42 -0.95
CA TYR A 144 -16.61 -18.90 -0.84
C TYR A 144 -17.59 -17.74 -0.68
N ASP A 145 -18.53 -17.61 -1.62
CA ASP A 145 -19.60 -16.60 -1.56
C ASP A 145 -20.69 -17.07 -0.58
N LEU A 146 -20.64 -16.59 0.67
CA LEU A 146 -21.58 -17.00 1.73
C LEU A 146 -23.03 -16.58 1.42
N PHE A 147 -23.19 -15.36 0.93
CA PHE A 147 -24.45 -14.73 0.52
C PHE A 147 -24.12 -13.54 -0.41
N PRO A 148 -25.10 -12.93 -1.10
CA PRO A 148 -24.81 -11.78 -1.96
C PRO A 148 -23.97 -10.74 -1.24
N TYR A 149 -22.95 -10.22 -1.93
CA TYR A 149 -22.03 -9.20 -1.44
C TYR A 149 -21.03 -9.66 -0.38
N THR A 150 -21.06 -10.92 0.07
CA THR A 150 -20.17 -11.42 1.14
C THR A 150 -19.34 -12.61 0.70
N GLU A 151 -18.03 -12.48 0.84
CA GLU A 151 -17.06 -13.48 0.43
C GLU A 151 -16.15 -13.83 1.62
N LEU A 152 -16.00 -15.13 1.88
CA LEU A 152 -15.03 -15.67 2.82
C LEU A 152 -13.86 -16.24 2.03
N GLN A 153 -12.65 -15.80 2.34
CA GLN A 153 -11.42 -16.26 1.70
C GLN A 153 -10.50 -16.90 2.73
N ALA A 154 -9.86 -18.00 2.36
CA ALA A 154 -8.86 -18.69 3.18
C ALA A 154 -7.67 -19.16 2.33
N GLY A 155 -6.46 -19.02 2.86
CA GLY A 155 -5.22 -19.34 2.17
C GLY A 155 -4.12 -18.31 2.46
N ALA A 156 -3.23 -18.06 1.50
CA ALA A 156 -2.27 -16.96 1.54
C ALA A 156 -2.97 -15.68 1.04
N VAL A 157 -3.42 -14.84 1.97
CA VAL A 157 -4.24 -13.64 1.71
C VAL A 157 -3.33 -12.44 1.41
N SER A 158 -3.54 -11.80 0.26
CA SER A 158 -2.82 -10.57 -0.12
C SER A 158 -3.09 -9.43 0.86
N GLN A 159 -2.06 -8.67 1.19
CA GLN A 159 -2.14 -7.48 2.04
C GLN A 159 -2.33 -6.17 1.24
N GLU A 160 -2.35 -6.24 -0.09
CA GLU A 160 -2.56 -5.09 -0.99
C GLU A 160 -3.81 -4.27 -0.65
N TYR A 161 -4.89 -4.95 -0.22
CA TYR A 161 -6.16 -4.29 0.11
C TYR A 161 -6.07 -3.29 1.28
N LEU A 162 -5.00 -3.33 2.08
CA LEU A 162 -4.80 -2.38 3.18
C LEU A 162 -4.58 -0.96 2.63
N GLU A 163 -3.97 -0.81 1.45
CA GLU A 163 -3.69 0.48 0.79
C GLU A 163 -2.92 1.43 1.72
N THR A 164 -1.98 0.88 2.51
CA THR A 164 -1.16 1.62 3.46
C THR A 164 0.24 1.01 3.48
N PRO A 165 1.11 1.38 2.52
CA PRO A 165 2.44 0.79 2.38
C PRO A 165 3.36 1.02 3.60
N ILE A 166 3.08 2.04 4.42
CA ILE A 166 3.76 2.28 5.72
C ILE A 166 3.39 1.20 6.75
N LEU A 167 2.19 0.60 6.65
CA LEU A 167 1.77 -0.49 7.52
C LEU A 167 2.37 -1.82 7.10
N ILE A 168 2.02 -2.27 5.90
CA ILE A 168 2.44 -3.54 5.34
C ILE A 168 2.64 -3.33 3.84
N SER A 169 3.74 -3.86 3.31
CA SER A 169 4.01 -3.87 1.88
C SER A 169 2.90 -4.60 1.12
N GLU A 170 2.41 -3.98 0.04
CA GLU A 170 1.33 -4.51 -0.79
C GLU A 170 1.69 -5.85 -1.45
N SER A 171 2.99 -6.13 -1.57
CA SER A 171 3.48 -7.37 -2.17
C SER A 171 3.44 -8.59 -1.25
N LEU A 172 3.11 -8.40 0.04
CA LEU A 172 3.10 -9.47 1.03
C LEU A 172 1.77 -10.22 1.04
N ALA A 173 1.87 -11.52 1.31
CA ALA A 173 0.74 -12.42 1.49
C ALA A 173 0.93 -13.18 2.81
N PHE A 174 -0.13 -13.32 3.58
CA PHE A 174 -0.07 -14.01 4.87
C PHE A 174 -1.07 -15.15 4.93
N PRO A 175 -0.69 -16.33 5.45
CA PRO A 175 -1.62 -17.43 5.68
C PRO A 175 -2.69 -17.03 6.70
N GLY A 176 -3.96 -17.24 6.35
CA GLY A 176 -5.09 -16.98 7.24
C GLY A 176 -6.42 -16.92 6.51
N ALA A 177 -7.31 -16.07 7.01
CA ALA A 177 -8.64 -15.88 6.46
C ALA A 177 -9.08 -14.42 6.46
N ARG A 178 -9.92 -14.08 5.47
CA ARG A 178 -10.52 -12.75 5.28
C ARG A 178 -12.00 -12.90 4.99
N LEU A 179 -12.83 -12.10 5.65
CA LEU A 179 -14.26 -11.94 5.33
C LEU A 179 -14.46 -10.54 4.77
N SER A 180 -15.02 -10.47 3.56
CA SER A 180 -15.26 -9.23 2.84
C SER A 180 -16.74 -9.05 2.56
N TYR A 181 -17.25 -7.84 2.77
CA TYR A 181 -18.57 -7.38 2.39
C TYR A 181 -18.44 -6.17 1.45
N SER A 182 -19.02 -6.21 0.26
CA SER A 182 -18.95 -5.10 -0.70
C SER A 182 -20.30 -4.86 -1.37
N ARG A 183 -20.89 -3.68 -1.14
CA ARG A 183 -22.19 -3.33 -1.69
C ARG A 183 -22.18 -1.94 -2.32
N LEU A 184 -22.82 -1.85 -3.49
CA LEU A 184 -23.14 -0.60 -4.16
C LEU A 184 -24.55 -0.15 -3.74
N PHE A 185 -24.68 1.10 -3.30
CA PHE A 185 -25.93 1.76 -2.96
C PHE A 185 -25.98 3.14 -3.61
N ARG A 186 -26.70 3.26 -4.73
CA ARG A 186 -26.70 4.46 -5.59
C ARG A 186 -25.26 4.80 -5.99
N ASP A 187 -24.80 6.01 -5.68
CA ASP A 187 -23.46 6.50 -5.98
C ASP A 187 -22.42 6.15 -4.91
N TRP A 188 -22.83 5.44 -3.85
CA TRP A 188 -21.93 4.97 -2.80
C TRP A 188 -21.54 3.51 -2.99
N ARG A 189 -20.25 3.22 -2.95
CA ARG A 189 -19.72 1.87 -2.75
C ARG A 189 -19.18 1.76 -1.33
N PHE A 190 -19.69 0.77 -0.59
CA PHE A 190 -19.24 0.44 0.75
C PHE A 190 -18.55 -0.91 0.76
N ASP A 191 -17.31 -0.94 1.23
CA ASP A 191 -16.52 -2.14 1.42
C ASP A 191 -16.17 -2.27 2.91
N TYR A 192 -16.43 -3.44 3.49
CA TYR A 192 -16.06 -3.80 4.86
C TYR A 192 -15.28 -5.10 4.85
N GLN A 193 -14.14 -5.14 5.53
CA GLN A 193 -13.27 -6.31 5.54
C GLN A 193 -12.74 -6.57 6.94
N ILE A 194 -12.72 -7.83 7.34
CA ILE A 194 -12.02 -8.29 8.54
C ILE A 194 -11.07 -9.42 8.15
N GLN A 195 -9.87 -9.43 8.73
CA GLN A 195 -8.92 -10.50 8.49
C GLN A 195 -8.25 -10.93 9.79
N LYS A 196 -7.87 -12.21 9.84
CA LYS A 196 -6.92 -12.74 10.81
C LYS A 196 -5.92 -13.62 10.07
N VAL A 197 -4.66 -13.24 10.14
CA VAL A 197 -3.57 -13.88 9.41
C VAL A 197 -2.35 -14.06 10.31
N ILE A 198 -1.44 -14.96 9.93
CA ILE A 198 -0.15 -15.18 10.59
C ILE A 198 0.89 -14.47 9.74
N PRO A 199 1.47 -13.35 10.19
CA PRO A 199 2.42 -12.61 9.40
C PRO A 199 3.74 -13.39 9.34
N THR A 200 3.98 -14.04 8.20
CA THR A 200 5.23 -14.77 7.94
C THR A 200 6.32 -13.81 7.49
N SER A 201 7.57 -14.26 7.52
CA SER A 201 8.66 -13.59 6.81
C SER A 201 8.34 -13.50 5.31
N GLN A 202 9.21 -12.84 4.54
CA GLN A 202 9.04 -12.82 3.08
C GLN A 202 9.05 -14.24 2.47
N SER A 203 9.49 -15.28 3.18
CA SER A 203 9.34 -16.69 2.79
C SER A 203 8.09 -17.29 3.46
N THR A 204 7.51 -18.34 2.88
CA THR A 204 6.37 -19.07 3.49
C THR A 204 6.75 -19.83 4.77
N THR A 205 8.01 -19.73 5.20
CA THR A 205 8.57 -20.39 6.37
C THR A 205 8.83 -19.33 7.45
N ALA A 206 8.17 -19.46 8.59
CA ALA A 206 8.53 -18.67 9.75
C ALA A 206 9.80 -19.26 10.36
N ASP A 207 10.91 -18.54 10.29
CA ASP A 207 12.14 -18.88 11.02
C ASP A 207 11.92 -18.54 12.51
N LEU A 208 11.24 -19.43 13.23
CA LEU A 208 11.08 -19.31 14.67
C LEU A 208 12.33 -19.87 15.35
N SER A 209 12.91 -19.09 16.25
CA SER A 209 13.81 -19.68 17.24
C SER A 209 13.01 -20.63 18.15
N GLU A 210 13.65 -21.69 18.64
CA GLU A 210 12.95 -22.74 19.39
C GLU A 210 12.28 -22.16 20.64
N GLN A 211 10.93 -22.03 20.60
CA GLN A 211 9.96 -21.61 21.63
C GLN A 211 9.26 -20.23 21.49
N GLU A 212 9.25 -19.61 20.31
CA GLU A 212 8.42 -18.40 20.11
C GLU A 212 6.95 -18.72 19.79
N GLY A 213 6.03 -17.87 20.25
CA GLY A 213 4.61 -17.97 19.93
C GLY A 213 4.34 -17.73 18.44
N ILE A 214 3.22 -18.25 17.92
CA ILE A 214 2.82 -18.00 16.53
C ILE A 214 2.35 -16.54 16.44
N PRO A 215 2.97 -15.69 15.61
CA PRO A 215 2.52 -14.31 15.48
C PRO A 215 1.14 -14.24 14.85
N SER A 216 0.41 -13.17 15.13
CA SER A 216 -0.85 -12.90 14.45
C SER A 216 -1.02 -11.43 14.11
N LEU A 217 -1.74 -11.19 13.02
CA LEU A 217 -2.20 -9.89 12.58
C LEU A 217 -3.72 -9.96 12.44
N PHE A 218 -4.41 -9.08 13.16
CA PHE A 218 -5.83 -8.82 13.01
C PHE A 218 -6.03 -7.44 12.39
N THR A 219 -6.90 -7.34 11.38
CA THR A 219 -7.29 -6.04 10.83
C THR A 219 -8.79 -5.97 10.56
N GLN A 220 -9.31 -4.74 10.61
CA GLN A 220 -10.68 -4.40 10.27
C GLN A 220 -10.67 -3.11 9.44
N LYS A 221 -11.18 -3.16 8.21
CA LYS A 221 -11.23 -2.01 7.30
C LYS A 221 -12.66 -1.69 6.90
N ILE A 222 -13.00 -0.41 6.91
CA ILE A 222 -14.22 0.14 6.30
C ILE A 222 -13.75 1.13 5.23
N LYS A 223 -14.26 1.02 4.01
CA LYS A 223 -14.02 1.95 2.91
C LYS A 223 -15.35 2.38 2.31
N GLY A 224 -15.49 3.68 2.13
CA GLY A 224 -16.62 4.30 1.43
C GLY A 224 -16.09 5.07 0.24
N THR A 225 -16.65 4.84 -0.94
CA THR A 225 -16.37 5.61 -2.15
C THR A 225 -17.66 6.22 -2.65
N TYR A 226 -17.66 7.53 -2.88
CA TYR A 226 -18.79 8.29 -3.37
C TYR A 226 -18.47 8.92 -4.71
N ASN A 227 -19.28 8.62 -5.73
CA ASN A 227 -19.24 9.33 -7.01
C ASN A 227 -20.09 10.60 -6.87
N TRP A 228 -19.44 11.73 -6.61
CA TRP A 228 -20.13 13.01 -6.45
C TRP A 228 -20.83 13.45 -7.74
N ASN A 229 -20.20 13.16 -8.87
CA ASN A 229 -20.76 13.29 -10.22
C ASN A 229 -20.02 12.31 -11.16
N ALA A 230 -20.27 12.40 -12.46
CA ALA A 230 -19.62 11.54 -13.46
C ALA A 230 -18.08 11.66 -13.48
N ASP A 231 -17.56 12.82 -13.07
CA ASP A 231 -16.15 13.18 -13.21
C ASP A 231 -15.39 13.09 -11.88
N THR A 232 -16.08 13.11 -10.74
CA THR A 232 -15.48 13.29 -9.41
C THR A 232 -15.86 12.16 -8.46
N ARG A 233 -14.83 11.50 -7.91
CA ARG A 233 -14.90 10.43 -6.93
C ARG A 233 -14.21 10.87 -5.66
N VAL A 234 -14.84 10.66 -4.51
CA VAL A 234 -14.26 10.88 -3.17
C VAL A 234 -14.25 9.56 -2.42
N GLY A 235 -13.15 9.22 -1.78
CA GLY A 235 -12.98 8.05 -0.95
C GLY A 235 -12.62 8.41 0.48
N PHE A 236 -13.10 7.60 1.40
CA PHE A 236 -12.71 7.60 2.80
C PHE A 236 -12.48 6.15 3.23
N SER A 237 -11.46 5.91 4.04
CA SER A 237 -11.33 4.63 4.72
C SER A 237 -10.82 4.78 6.15
N TRP A 238 -11.25 3.82 6.97
CA TRP A 238 -10.73 3.60 8.31
C TRP A 238 -10.25 2.14 8.40
N LEU A 239 -9.09 1.93 8.98
CA LEU A 239 -8.47 0.62 9.16
C LEU A 239 -7.93 0.51 10.58
N GLY A 240 -8.38 -0.48 11.36
CA GLY A 240 -7.75 -0.89 12.61
C GLY A 240 -6.79 -2.05 12.38
N TYR A 241 -5.67 -2.09 13.09
CA TYR A 241 -4.70 -3.19 13.06
C TYR A 241 -4.19 -3.55 14.45
N GLN A 242 -3.87 -4.83 14.65
CA GLN A 242 -3.22 -5.33 15.86
C GLN A 242 -2.26 -6.46 15.49
N PHE A 243 -0.98 -6.29 15.83
CA PHE A 243 0.00 -7.38 15.82
C PHE A 243 0.13 -7.97 17.23
N ASP A 244 0.29 -9.28 17.31
CA ASP A 244 0.52 -10.01 18.56
C ASP A 244 1.57 -11.10 18.36
N GLY A 245 2.36 -11.37 19.40
CA GLY A 245 3.37 -12.44 19.41
C GLY A 245 4.45 -12.31 18.34
N LEU A 246 4.91 -11.09 18.01
CA LEU A 246 5.97 -10.90 17.01
C LEU A 246 7.29 -11.55 17.45
N PRO A 247 7.92 -12.39 16.60
CA PRO A 247 9.20 -13.04 16.91
C PRO A 247 10.35 -12.07 17.13
N SER A 248 11.38 -12.52 17.85
CA SER A 248 12.62 -11.78 18.08
C SER A 248 13.37 -11.47 16.78
N GLN A 249 13.19 -12.28 15.72
CA GLN A 249 13.75 -12.00 14.39
C GLN A 249 13.14 -10.76 13.77
N VAL A 250 11.82 -10.67 13.86
CA VAL A 250 11.06 -9.54 13.36
C VAL A 250 11.43 -8.30 14.15
N ALA A 251 11.57 -8.41 15.48
CA ALA A 251 12.07 -7.32 16.31
C ALA A 251 13.49 -6.89 15.91
N PHE A 252 14.44 -7.82 15.85
CA PHE A 252 15.83 -7.53 15.47
C PHE A 252 15.94 -6.82 14.12
N ASN A 253 15.32 -7.37 13.07
CA ASN A 253 15.34 -6.75 11.74
C ASN A 253 14.59 -5.43 11.69
N SER A 254 13.50 -5.28 12.46
CA SER A 254 12.78 -4.01 12.57
C SER A 254 13.62 -2.94 13.28
N GLY A 255 14.44 -3.32 14.26
CA GLY A 255 15.40 -2.42 14.92
C GLY A 255 16.42 -1.84 13.94
N LEU A 256 16.93 -2.68 13.02
CA LEU A 256 17.80 -2.24 11.93
C LEU A 256 17.09 -1.33 10.90
N ARG A 257 15.75 -1.26 10.94
CA ARG A 257 14.89 -0.52 10.02
C ARG A 257 14.11 0.61 10.70
N GLY A 258 14.51 1.00 11.90
CA GLY A 258 14.03 2.19 12.59
C GLY A 258 13.02 2.00 13.69
N ASN A 259 12.63 0.77 14.05
CA ASN A 259 11.87 0.55 15.27
C ASN A 259 12.75 0.63 16.53
N THR A 260 12.14 1.03 17.63
CA THR A 260 12.78 0.97 18.94
C THR A 260 12.70 -0.45 19.49
N THR A 261 13.85 -1.05 19.76
CA THR A 261 13.96 -2.41 20.32
C THR A 261 14.88 -2.44 21.53
N ASN A 262 14.75 -3.50 22.33
CA ASN A 262 15.69 -3.84 23.39
C ASN A 262 16.44 -5.12 23.00
N GLY A 263 17.72 -5.22 23.32
CA GLY A 263 18.60 -6.33 22.93
C GLY A 263 19.51 -5.97 21.75
N GLN A 264 20.71 -6.56 21.73
CA GLN A 264 21.71 -6.34 20.68
C GLN A 264 21.90 -7.58 19.78
N SER A 265 21.24 -8.70 20.10
CA SER A 265 21.42 -9.97 19.41
C SER A 265 20.09 -10.69 19.18
N TYR A 266 20.08 -11.49 18.11
CA TYR A 266 18.89 -12.08 17.52
C TYR A 266 17.96 -12.87 18.50
N PRO A 267 18.40 -13.70 19.45
CA PRO A 267 17.41 -14.38 20.31
C PRO A 267 16.88 -13.53 21.46
N ALA A 268 17.53 -12.40 21.79
CA ALA A 268 17.19 -11.58 22.94
C ALA A 268 16.50 -10.26 22.55
N THR A 269 16.30 -10.02 21.25
CA THR A 269 15.77 -8.74 20.79
C THR A 269 14.24 -8.72 20.84
N GLN A 270 13.67 -7.69 21.47
CA GLN A 270 12.23 -7.52 21.61
C GLN A 270 11.83 -6.08 21.30
N PHE A 271 10.62 -5.88 20.77
CA PHE A 271 10.05 -4.55 20.69
C PHE A 271 9.80 -3.99 22.09
N ILE A 272 10.05 -2.69 22.28
CA ILE A 272 9.75 -2.03 23.56
C ILE A 272 8.23 -1.85 23.72
N ASP A 273 7.55 -1.51 22.62
CA ASP A 273 6.12 -1.25 22.56
C ASP A 273 5.40 -2.28 21.68
N GLY A 274 4.11 -2.50 21.94
CA GLY A 274 3.26 -3.29 21.04
C GLY A 274 2.85 -2.51 19.78
N PHE A 275 2.12 -3.16 18.88
CA PHE A 275 1.57 -2.53 17.68
C PHE A 275 0.07 -2.75 17.58
N ASN A 276 -0.70 -1.78 18.07
CA ASN A 276 -2.16 -1.76 18.01
C ASN A 276 -2.61 -0.35 17.68
N GLY A 277 -3.22 -0.16 16.51
CA GLY A 277 -3.42 1.18 15.98
C GLY A 277 -4.51 1.28 14.94
N GLY A 278 -4.55 2.44 14.30
CA GLY A 278 -5.49 2.70 13.22
C GLY A 278 -4.95 3.65 12.16
N VAL A 279 -5.57 3.58 10.98
CA VAL A 279 -5.31 4.41 9.82
C VAL A 279 -6.61 5.08 9.40
N ILE A 280 -6.53 6.36 9.08
CA ILE A 280 -7.58 7.10 8.40
C ILE A 280 -7.03 7.58 7.07
N ALA A 281 -7.71 7.25 5.98
CA ALA A 281 -7.33 7.69 4.64
C ALA A 281 -8.46 8.47 3.96
N LEU A 282 -8.07 9.44 3.14
CA LEU A 282 -8.95 10.23 2.29
C LEU A 282 -8.34 10.28 0.89
N ASP A 283 -9.18 10.15 -0.12
CA ASP A 283 -8.78 10.31 -1.51
C ASP A 283 -9.86 11.04 -2.32
N ALA A 284 -9.45 11.77 -3.34
CA ALA A 284 -10.32 12.45 -4.27
C ALA A 284 -9.69 12.40 -5.66
N ALA A 285 -10.47 12.01 -6.67
CA ALA A 285 -10.07 12.04 -8.06
C ALA A 285 -11.12 12.82 -8.86
N THR A 286 -10.68 13.71 -9.75
CA THR A 286 -11.57 14.52 -10.57
C THR A 286 -11.06 14.61 -12.01
N ALA A 287 -11.92 14.33 -12.99
CA ALA A 287 -11.66 14.62 -14.38
C ALA A 287 -11.99 16.11 -14.64
N LEU A 288 -10.97 16.90 -14.97
CA LEU A 288 -11.17 18.31 -15.32
C LEU A 288 -11.71 18.45 -16.75
N ASN A 289 -11.38 17.48 -17.61
CA ASN A 289 -11.91 17.29 -18.96
C ASN A 289 -11.52 15.88 -19.47
N ASP A 290 -11.86 15.56 -20.72
CA ASP A 290 -11.58 14.25 -21.35
C ASP A 290 -10.09 13.86 -21.41
N LYS A 291 -9.18 14.83 -21.23
CA LYS A 291 -7.73 14.63 -21.33
C LYS A 291 -7.03 14.71 -19.99
N LEU A 292 -7.53 15.50 -19.04
CA LEU A 292 -6.83 15.81 -17.79
C LEU A 292 -7.65 15.37 -16.59
N SER A 293 -7.07 14.56 -15.73
CA SER A 293 -7.59 14.30 -14.38
C SER A 293 -6.55 14.63 -13.31
N LEU A 294 -7.04 14.96 -12.12
CA LEU A 294 -6.26 15.18 -10.92
C LEU A 294 -6.67 14.18 -9.84
N GLU A 295 -5.70 13.79 -9.02
CA GLU A 295 -5.89 12.90 -7.90
C GLU A 295 -5.13 13.44 -6.68
N LEU A 296 -5.80 13.53 -5.55
CA LEU A 296 -5.24 13.94 -4.27
C LEU A 296 -5.63 12.86 -3.26
N GLY A 297 -4.67 12.35 -2.51
CA GLY A 297 -4.94 11.35 -1.48
C GLY A 297 -3.97 11.46 -0.33
N GLY A 298 -4.25 10.74 0.74
CA GLY A 298 -3.35 10.66 1.87
C GLY A 298 -3.95 9.89 3.02
N PHE A 299 -3.10 9.56 3.98
CA PHE A 299 -3.52 8.90 5.19
C PHE A 299 -2.73 9.38 6.40
N TRP A 300 -3.30 9.14 7.56
CA TRP A 300 -2.66 9.28 8.86
C TRP A 300 -2.81 7.97 9.61
N ILE A 301 -1.70 7.47 10.16
CA ILE A 301 -1.62 6.22 10.91
C ILE A 301 -1.07 6.50 12.30
N ARG A 302 -1.62 5.82 13.31
CA ARG A 302 -1.15 5.92 14.68
C ARG A 302 -1.12 4.56 15.38
N ASN A 303 0.01 4.25 16.01
CA ASN A 303 0.12 3.16 16.97
C ASN A 303 -0.33 3.62 18.37
N GLY A 304 -1.42 3.06 18.89
CA GLY A 304 -1.93 3.37 20.22
C GLY A 304 -1.05 2.85 21.36
N SER A 305 -0.17 1.89 21.09
CA SER A 305 0.68 1.25 22.11
C SER A 305 2.02 1.98 22.33
N ALA A 306 2.49 2.78 21.38
CA ALA A 306 3.78 3.48 21.46
C ALA A 306 3.63 4.94 21.96
N PRO A 307 4.70 5.54 22.53
CA PRO A 307 4.73 6.94 22.96
C PRO A 307 4.38 7.94 21.85
N GLU A 308 3.80 9.10 22.20
CA GLU A 308 3.34 10.11 21.23
C GLU A 308 4.40 10.68 20.27
N LYS A 309 5.69 10.49 20.57
CA LYS A 309 6.80 10.98 19.74
C LYS A 309 7.29 9.95 18.71
N SER A 310 6.84 8.71 18.83
CA SER A 310 7.29 7.60 18.00
C SER A 310 6.14 6.87 17.31
N ASN A 311 4.90 7.30 17.52
CA ASN A 311 3.72 6.51 17.19
C ASN A 311 2.92 6.98 15.97
N GLN A 312 3.38 7.98 15.22
CA GLN A 312 2.61 8.56 14.12
C GLN A 312 3.30 8.45 12.76
N GLY A 313 2.51 8.17 11.74
CA GLY A 313 2.91 8.27 10.35
C GLY A 313 1.86 9.00 9.52
N GLN A 314 2.28 9.62 8.44
CA GLN A 314 1.39 10.31 7.52
C GLN A 314 1.95 10.29 6.09
N GLN A 315 1.05 10.28 5.12
CA GLN A 315 1.36 10.37 3.71
C GLN A 315 0.37 11.32 3.02
N LEU A 316 0.87 12.15 2.11
CA LEU A 316 0.09 12.97 1.20
C LEU A 316 0.57 12.69 -0.23
N HIS A 317 -0.36 12.43 -1.14
CA HIS A 317 -0.10 12.08 -2.52
C HIS A 317 -0.87 13.03 -3.45
N LEU A 318 -0.20 13.53 -4.49
CA LEU A 318 -0.80 14.31 -5.56
C LEU A 318 -0.36 13.72 -6.90
N ALA A 319 -1.32 13.41 -7.77
CA ALA A 319 -1.07 12.96 -9.12
C ALA A 319 -1.92 13.73 -10.13
N SER A 320 -1.43 13.80 -11.36
CA SER A 320 -2.22 14.23 -12.51
C SER A 320 -2.09 13.19 -13.61
N SER A 321 -3.10 13.05 -14.45
CA SER A 321 -3.06 12.16 -15.61
C SER A 321 -3.48 12.94 -16.84
N TYR A 322 -2.63 12.97 -17.85
CA TYR A 322 -2.84 13.69 -19.09
C TYR A 322 -2.81 12.74 -20.29
N ARG A 323 -3.91 12.68 -21.04
CA ARG A 323 -4.08 11.85 -22.23
C ARG A 323 -3.83 12.67 -23.50
N ILE A 324 -2.87 12.22 -24.30
CA ILE A 324 -2.55 12.80 -25.61
C ILE A 324 -2.54 11.66 -26.62
N GLN A 325 -3.52 11.61 -27.53
CA GLN A 325 -3.65 10.52 -28.52
C GLN A 325 -3.58 9.15 -27.83
N SER A 326 -2.58 8.34 -28.19
CA SER A 326 -2.34 6.97 -27.72
C SER A 326 -1.43 6.90 -26.50
N TYR A 327 -1.12 8.06 -25.89
CA TYR A 327 -0.25 8.20 -24.73
C TYR A 327 -1.04 8.69 -23.50
N ARG A 328 -0.64 8.20 -22.33
CA ARG A 328 -1.05 8.76 -21.04
C ARG A 328 0.18 9.06 -20.20
N ILE A 329 0.29 10.29 -19.73
CA ILE A 329 1.40 10.75 -18.90
C ILE A 329 0.85 11.01 -17.50
N ARG A 330 1.43 10.37 -16.48
CA ARG A 330 1.00 10.49 -15.08
C ARG A 330 2.19 10.84 -14.18
N PRO A 331 2.47 12.14 -13.96
CA PRO A 331 3.40 12.55 -12.92
C PRO A 331 2.71 12.52 -11.55
N SER A 332 3.44 12.10 -10.52
CA SER A 332 2.98 12.18 -9.13
C SER A 332 4.09 12.57 -8.16
N VAL A 333 3.66 13.09 -7.01
CA VAL A 333 4.53 13.41 -5.89
C VAL A 333 3.87 12.94 -4.60
N THR A 334 4.67 12.37 -3.71
CA THR A 334 4.25 11.86 -2.40
C THR A 334 5.14 12.46 -1.33
N TRP A 335 4.55 13.04 -0.29
CA TRP A 335 5.23 13.47 0.93
C TRP A 335 4.90 12.52 2.07
N PHE A 336 5.89 12.14 2.86
CA PHE A 336 5.66 11.22 3.98
C PHE A 336 6.50 11.56 5.21
N VAL A 337 6.00 11.14 6.37
CA VAL A 337 6.69 11.11 7.66
C VAL A 337 6.27 9.82 8.34
N VAL A 338 7.23 9.05 8.85
CA VAL A 338 7.00 7.80 9.56
C VAL A 338 7.91 7.81 10.78
N GLU A 339 7.33 7.91 11.98
CA GLU A 339 8.10 7.80 13.21
C GLU A 339 8.58 6.35 13.47
N SER A 340 9.39 6.13 14.51
CA SER A 340 10.07 4.84 14.74
C SER A 340 9.12 3.67 14.97
N ASP A 341 8.02 3.87 15.71
CA ASP A 341 7.19 2.80 16.28
C ASP A 341 5.74 2.87 15.80
N VAL A 342 5.53 3.34 14.57
CA VAL A 342 4.21 3.36 13.94
C VAL A 342 3.75 1.94 13.61
N THR A 343 4.63 1.13 13.02
CA THR A 343 4.34 -0.21 12.49
C THR A 343 5.61 -1.07 12.63
N PRO A 344 5.53 -2.40 12.57
CA PRO A 344 6.74 -3.21 12.50
C PRO A 344 7.42 -2.99 11.14
N ALA A 345 8.56 -2.29 11.12
CA ALA A 345 9.31 -1.90 9.92
C ALA A 345 9.71 -3.08 9.04
N TYR A 346 9.82 -4.27 9.62
CA TYR A 346 10.05 -5.52 8.87
C TYR A 346 8.96 -5.80 7.81
N TYR A 347 7.69 -5.44 8.07
CA TYR A 347 6.60 -5.64 7.12
C TYR A 347 6.30 -4.40 6.28
N ALA A 348 6.71 -3.21 6.72
CA ALA A 348 6.51 -1.96 6.00
C ALA A 348 7.29 -1.92 4.68
N SER A 349 6.78 -1.20 3.68
CA SER A 349 7.47 -1.03 2.40
C SER A 349 8.81 -0.32 2.58
N GLY A 350 9.88 -0.93 2.04
CA GLY A 350 11.21 -0.32 1.96
C GLY A 350 11.29 0.88 1.01
N GLY A 351 10.29 1.09 0.14
CA GLY A 351 10.29 2.18 -0.85
C GLY A 351 10.38 3.59 -0.25
N PHE A 352 10.03 3.75 1.03
CA PHE A 352 10.15 5.01 1.78
C PHE A 352 11.34 5.02 2.77
N GLY A 353 12.12 3.94 2.82
CA GLY A 353 13.19 3.71 3.78
C GLY A 353 12.73 3.18 5.14
N HIS A 354 11.55 2.56 5.20
CA HIS A 354 10.91 2.02 6.41
C HIS A 354 10.52 3.10 7.45
N ASN A 355 10.78 2.85 8.75
CA ASN A 355 10.39 3.74 9.84
C ASN A 355 11.48 4.75 10.19
N ASP A 356 11.09 5.74 11.01
CA ASP A 356 11.96 6.81 11.51
C ASP A 356 12.55 7.69 10.39
N ARG A 357 11.71 8.03 9.42
CA ARG A 357 12.09 8.82 8.24
C ARG A 357 11.02 9.83 7.83
N TYR A 358 11.46 10.90 7.17
CA TYR A 358 10.57 11.79 6.43
C TYR A 358 11.16 12.06 5.05
N GLY A 359 10.30 12.28 4.05
CA GLY A 359 10.81 12.40 2.70
C GLY A 359 9.78 12.75 1.64
N GLN A 360 10.25 12.66 0.40
CA GLN A 360 9.47 12.88 -0.80
C GLN A 360 9.79 11.80 -1.83
N GLN A 361 8.77 11.39 -2.57
CA GLN A 361 8.89 10.53 -3.74
C GLN A 361 8.27 11.25 -4.93
N TRP A 362 8.93 11.18 -6.08
CA TRP A 362 8.45 11.70 -7.35
C TRP A 362 8.39 10.55 -8.35
N ASP A 363 7.25 10.41 -9.01
CA ASP A 363 7.05 9.37 -10.01
C ASP A 363 6.63 10.00 -11.34
N LEU A 364 7.02 9.35 -12.43
CA LEU A 364 6.58 9.66 -13.77
C LEU A 364 6.25 8.36 -14.49
N GLU A 365 5.01 8.22 -14.92
CA GLU A 365 4.56 7.11 -15.76
C GLU A 365 4.17 7.62 -17.14
N VAL A 366 4.57 6.90 -18.18
CA VAL A 366 4.18 7.13 -19.57
C VAL A 366 3.64 5.82 -20.14
N GLU A 367 2.33 5.72 -20.27
CA GLU A 367 1.65 4.58 -20.88
C GLU A 367 1.52 4.79 -22.39
N PHE A 368 1.91 3.78 -23.16
CA PHE A 368 1.74 3.67 -24.61
C PHE A 368 0.57 2.74 -24.88
N VAL A 369 -0.65 3.26 -24.81
CA VAL A 369 -1.90 2.48 -24.74
C VAL A 369 -2.06 1.55 -25.94
N GLU A 370 -1.77 2.03 -27.15
CA GLU A 370 -1.86 1.21 -28.37
C GLU A 370 -0.75 0.15 -28.47
N LEU A 371 0.41 0.40 -27.85
CA LEU A 371 1.54 -0.52 -27.89
C LEU A 371 1.52 -1.54 -26.74
N GLY A 372 0.63 -1.37 -25.76
CA GLY A 372 0.46 -2.32 -24.66
C GLY A 372 1.62 -2.31 -23.66
N PHE A 373 2.31 -1.18 -23.45
CA PHE A 373 3.33 -1.06 -22.40
C PHE A 373 3.35 0.32 -21.72
N LYS A 374 4.05 0.43 -20.60
CA LYS A 374 4.32 1.69 -19.87
C LYS A 374 5.79 1.78 -19.47
N LEU A 375 6.31 3.01 -19.44
CA LEU A 375 7.60 3.35 -18.85
C LEU A 375 7.32 4.08 -17.52
N ALA A 376 7.87 3.59 -16.42
CA ALA A 376 7.75 4.19 -15.11
C ALA A 376 9.14 4.57 -14.59
N SER A 377 9.25 5.72 -13.94
CA SER A 377 10.43 6.11 -13.18
C SER A 377 10.02 6.65 -11.82
N SER A 378 10.81 6.33 -10.79
CA SER A 378 10.59 6.81 -9.43
C SER A 378 11.90 7.34 -8.86
N TYR A 379 11.84 8.47 -8.15
CA TYR A 379 12.93 9.03 -7.37
C TYR A 379 12.44 9.24 -5.95
N VAL A 380 13.19 8.78 -4.96
CA VAL A 380 12.87 8.94 -3.54
C VAL A 380 14.03 9.59 -2.82
N LYS A 381 13.71 10.49 -1.90
CA LYS A 381 14.67 11.07 -0.97
C LYS A 381 14.05 11.14 0.41
N SER A 382 14.70 10.53 1.41
CA SER A 382 14.24 10.59 2.79
C SER A 382 15.38 10.70 3.79
N ASP A 383 15.19 11.60 4.76
CA ASP A 383 16.15 11.84 5.83
C ASP A 383 15.71 11.10 7.09
N LEU A 384 16.65 10.74 7.96
CA LEU A 384 16.34 10.19 9.28
C LEU A 384 15.69 11.25 10.19
N ILE A 385 14.65 10.86 10.93
CA ILE A 385 14.08 11.71 11.98
C ILE A 385 15.03 11.71 13.20
N ASN A 386 15.51 10.53 13.60
CA ASN A 386 16.45 10.34 14.68
C ASN A 386 17.75 9.71 14.15
N PRO A 387 18.83 10.49 14.00
CA PRO A 387 20.12 9.94 13.54
C PRO A 387 20.62 8.83 14.47
N ASP A 388 21.11 7.74 13.88
CA ASP A 388 21.82 6.67 14.59
C ASP A 388 23.12 6.30 13.86
N SER A 389 23.87 5.32 14.38
CA SER A 389 25.19 4.95 13.85
C SER A 389 25.14 3.87 12.77
N VAL A 390 23.97 3.32 12.48
CA VAL A 390 23.77 2.14 11.61
C VAL A 390 23.03 2.53 10.33
N ARG A 391 22.20 3.57 10.37
CA ARG A 391 21.39 4.06 9.26
C ARG A 391 21.82 5.46 8.86
N ASP A 392 21.61 5.77 7.59
CA ASP A 392 21.86 7.08 6.98
C ASP A 392 20.65 7.55 6.15
N ASP A 393 20.71 8.77 5.63
CA ASP A 393 19.72 9.32 4.71
C ASP A 393 19.63 8.47 3.43
N LEU A 394 18.42 8.29 2.90
CA LEU A 394 18.13 7.46 1.74
C LEU A 394 17.90 8.33 0.51
N GLU A 395 18.57 7.99 -0.59
CA GLU A 395 18.30 8.52 -1.92
C GLU A 395 18.23 7.37 -2.93
N GLY A 396 17.18 7.31 -3.73
CA GLY A 396 16.95 6.19 -4.63
C GLY A 396 16.32 6.62 -5.95
N PHE A 397 16.67 5.93 -7.02
CA PHE A 397 16.13 6.15 -8.35
C PHE A 397 15.85 4.81 -9.03
N SER A 398 14.74 4.70 -9.76
CA SER A 398 14.41 3.52 -10.56
C SER A 398 13.77 3.88 -11.88
N VAL A 399 13.99 3.02 -12.88
CA VAL A 399 13.33 3.06 -14.19
C VAL A 399 12.87 1.66 -14.55
N MET A 400 11.66 1.55 -15.06
CA MET A 400 11.02 0.28 -15.36
C MET A 400 10.20 0.36 -16.65
N LEU A 401 10.37 -0.61 -17.52
CA LEU A 401 9.50 -0.90 -18.65
C LEU A 401 8.57 -2.04 -18.24
N GLU A 402 7.26 -1.88 -18.41
CA GLU A 402 6.25 -2.88 -18.02
C GLU A 402 5.20 -3.06 -19.11
N THR A 403 4.82 -4.29 -19.44
CA THR A 403 3.67 -4.56 -20.32
C THR A 403 2.37 -4.19 -19.61
N LEU A 404 1.43 -3.57 -20.31
CA LEU A 404 0.06 -3.44 -19.78
C LEU A 404 -0.55 -4.84 -19.60
N ASP A 405 -1.45 -4.97 -18.61
CA ASP A 405 -2.04 -6.26 -18.25
C ASP A 405 -2.63 -6.98 -19.47
N VAL A 406 -2.10 -8.17 -19.76
CA VAL A 406 -2.54 -9.01 -20.88
C VAL A 406 -3.57 -10.02 -20.38
N HIS A 407 -4.84 -9.75 -20.69
CA HIS A 407 -5.98 -10.58 -20.24
C HIS A 407 -6.22 -11.83 -21.11
N PHE A 408 -6.74 -12.91 -20.50
CA PHE A 408 -7.14 -14.14 -21.19
C PHE A 408 -8.45 -14.76 -20.67
#